data_AF-A0A1A2E6F5-F1
#
_entry.id   AF-A0A1A2E6F5-F1
#
_cell.length_a   1.000
_cell.length_b   1.000
_cell.length_c   1.000
_cell.angle_alpha   90.00
_cell.angle_beta   90.00
_cell.angle_gamma   90.00
#
_symmetry.space_group_name_H-M   'P 1'
#
loop_
_entity.id
_entity.type
_entity.pdbx_description
1 polymer ?
#
loop_
_entity_poly.entity_id
_entity_poly.type
_entity_poly.pdbx_seq_one_letter_code
_entity_poly.pdbx_strand_id
1 'polypeptide(L)'
;MTRASIITEPALPAAHGPLSTAVRRALTGPPSHDHLTRIGASVRDSDPYGLDLQLALCMCYELHYRGFAGVDPGWEWNPALLALRGELERVFLAGVRRDVGPIASNQTAAAEMDAISVEPADGTGPSYYLRDTGTWQQMREYFVHRSVYHLKEGDPHAWAIPRLTGVAKAAFVAIEFDEYGAGQGPRLHQQLFADLMAAANLDTTYLAYVDAVHAEALAAVNLMSLFGLHRELRGAAIGHFASTEITSPPGSRRMVQALQRMGAPSPCVEFYAEHVEADAVHEHVVRIDVVGDLVEREPHLDCDIVFGIRSHAVVENRLADAVMASWQQGRSSLRRALD
;
A
#
# COMPACT_ATOMS: atom_id res chain seq x y z
N MET A 1 24.65 -8.46 -12.13
CA MET A 1 24.62 -7.49 -11.03
C MET A 1 24.46 -8.27 -9.73
N THR A 2 25.08 -7.81 -8.64
CA THR A 2 24.89 -8.41 -7.31
C THR A 2 23.55 -7.93 -6.77
N ARG A 3 22.68 -8.85 -6.34
CA ARG A 3 21.37 -8.51 -5.79
C ARG A 3 21.49 -7.92 -4.39
N ALA A 4 20.56 -7.04 -4.05
CA ALA A 4 20.41 -6.53 -2.71
C ALA A 4 19.95 -7.64 -1.75
N SER A 5 20.52 -7.66 -0.55
CA SER A 5 19.97 -8.46 0.55
C SER A 5 18.85 -7.66 1.22
N ILE A 6 17.68 -8.26 1.34
CA ILE A 6 16.56 -7.69 2.11
C ILE A 6 16.71 -8.18 3.55
N ILE A 7 16.93 -7.26 4.48
CA ILE A 7 16.84 -7.55 5.91
C ILE A 7 15.36 -7.51 6.28
N THR A 8 14.81 -8.63 6.75
CA THR A 8 13.37 -8.82 6.96
C THR A 8 12.89 -8.51 8.38
N GLU A 9 13.80 -8.24 9.32
CA GLU A 9 13.51 -7.96 10.73
C GLU A 9 13.69 -6.46 11.04
N PRO A 10 12.70 -5.60 10.72
CA PRO A 10 12.78 -4.17 11.01
C PRO A 10 12.85 -3.89 12.50
N ALA A 11 13.49 -2.78 12.86
CA ALA A 11 13.33 -2.21 14.19
C ALA A 11 11.88 -1.74 14.41
N LEU A 12 11.40 -1.84 15.66
CA LEU A 12 10.10 -1.29 16.03
C LEU A 12 10.12 0.26 15.92
N PRO A 13 9.18 0.90 15.21
CA PRO A 13 9.26 2.33 14.89
C PRO A 13 9.20 3.28 16.10
N ALA A 14 9.63 4.52 15.89
CA ALA A 14 9.50 5.58 16.88
C ALA A 14 8.03 6.00 17.08
N ALA A 15 7.52 5.99 18.33
CA ALA A 15 6.14 6.42 18.58
C ALA A 15 5.98 7.93 18.36
N HIS A 16 4.83 8.35 17.84
CA HIS A 16 4.54 9.75 17.52
C HIS A 16 3.52 10.40 18.48
N GLY A 17 2.62 9.61 19.07
CA GLY A 17 1.58 10.10 19.97
C GLY A 17 1.06 9.01 20.90
N PRO A 18 -0.05 9.27 21.64
CA PRO A 18 -0.58 8.35 22.62
C PRO A 18 -0.90 6.94 22.08
N LEU A 19 -1.43 6.83 20.85
CA LEU A 19 -1.85 5.55 20.27
C LEU A 19 -0.64 4.69 19.92
N SER A 20 0.27 5.22 19.10
CA SER A 20 1.51 4.54 18.72
C SER A 20 2.42 4.30 19.93
N THR A 21 2.39 5.15 20.95
CA THR A 21 3.10 4.90 22.22
C THR A 21 2.52 3.70 22.96
N ALA A 22 1.19 3.57 23.02
CA ALA A 22 0.54 2.46 23.70
C ALA A 22 0.82 1.13 22.98
N VAL A 23 0.70 1.09 21.65
CA VAL A 23 1.05 -0.08 20.84
C VAL A 23 2.53 -0.45 21.03
N ARG A 24 3.44 0.52 20.85
CA ARG A 24 4.88 0.27 21.02
C ARG A 24 5.21 -0.29 22.40
N ARG A 25 4.66 0.30 23.48
CA ARG A 25 4.90 -0.19 24.85
C ARG A 25 4.41 -1.62 25.04
N ALA A 26 3.26 -1.97 24.45
CA ALA A 26 2.76 -3.34 24.48
C ALA A 26 3.75 -4.29 23.78
N LEU A 27 4.14 -3.97 22.54
CA LEU A 27 5.02 -4.82 21.72
C LEU A 27 6.43 -4.99 22.29
N THR A 28 6.91 -4.06 23.12
CA THR A 28 8.20 -4.22 23.84
C THR A 28 8.15 -5.17 25.03
N GLY A 29 6.95 -5.56 25.47
CA GLY A 29 6.74 -6.54 26.54
C GLY A 29 6.27 -7.89 26.01
N PRO A 30 6.24 -8.93 26.86
CA PRO A 30 5.66 -10.21 26.50
C PRO A 30 4.14 -10.07 26.26
N PRO A 31 3.54 -10.85 25.33
CA PRO A 31 2.10 -10.89 25.15
C PRO A 31 1.38 -11.23 26.46
N SER A 32 0.44 -10.37 26.88
CA SER A 32 -0.39 -10.70 28.04
C SER A 32 -1.32 -11.86 27.69
N HIS A 33 -1.34 -12.89 28.54
CA HIS A 33 -2.34 -13.97 28.48
C HIS A 33 -3.59 -13.65 29.30
N ASP A 34 -3.62 -12.52 30.01
CA ASP A 34 -4.79 -12.08 30.76
C ASP A 34 -5.81 -11.39 29.84
N HIS A 35 -6.95 -12.05 29.65
CA HIS A 35 -8.06 -11.59 28.82
C HIS A 35 -8.71 -10.28 29.29
N LEU A 36 -8.44 -9.83 30.53
CA LEU A 36 -8.95 -8.56 31.05
C LEU A 36 -8.00 -7.38 30.78
N THR A 37 -6.77 -7.65 30.34
CA THR A 37 -5.80 -6.60 30.02
C THR A 37 -6.31 -5.78 28.84
N ARG A 38 -6.30 -4.46 28.98
CA ARG A 38 -6.55 -3.51 27.88
C ARG A 38 -5.29 -2.70 27.61
N ILE A 39 -5.00 -2.48 26.34
CA ILE A 39 -3.99 -1.50 25.93
C ILE A 39 -4.65 -0.12 26.03
N GLY A 40 -4.27 0.65 27.05
CA GLY A 40 -4.90 1.92 27.36
C GLY A 40 -4.50 3.04 26.39
N ALA A 41 -5.39 3.38 25.45
CA ALA A 41 -5.33 4.61 24.67
C ALA A 41 -6.74 5.07 24.29
N SER A 42 -7.00 6.38 24.34
CA SER A 42 -8.29 6.92 23.87
C SER A 42 -8.25 7.05 22.36
N VAL A 43 -8.98 6.18 21.66
CA VAL A 43 -9.12 6.24 20.19
C VAL A 43 -10.17 7.28 19.77
N ARG A 44 -11.10 7.62 20.67
CA ARG A 44 -12.18 8.59 20.39
C ARG A 44 -11.60 9.92 19.91
N ASP A 45 -12.22 10.48 18.88
CA ASP A 45 -11.89 11.77 18.25
C ASP A 45 -10.49 11.85 17.59
N SER A 46 -9.83 10.71 17.37
CA SER A 46 -8.58 10.66 16.61
C SER A 46 -8.80 11.03 15.14
N ASP A 47 -7.85 11.75 14.56
CA ASP A 47 -7.83 12.01 13.11
C ASP A 47 -7.63 10.67 12.35
N PRO A 48 -8.57 10.26 11.49
CA PRO A 48 -8.45 9.01 10.73
C PRO A 48 -7.22 8.95 9.83
N TYR A 49 -6.64 10.08 9.43
CA TYR A 49 -5.43 10.14 8.61
C TYR A 49 -4.22 10.65 9.40
N GLY A 50 -4.36 10.83 10.72
CA GLY A 50 -3.30 11.36 11.57
C GLY A 50 -2.16 10.36 11.76
N LEU A 51 -0.93 10.87 11.81
CA LEU A 51 0.28 10.06 11.91
C LEU A 51 0.29 9.11 13.12
N ASP A 52 -0.24 9.55 14.27
CA ASP A 52 -0.28 8.69 15.47
C ASP A 52 -1.16 7.45 15.26
N LEU A 53 -2.34 7.63 14.65
CA LEU A 53 -3.27 6.54 14.36
C LEU A 53 -2.72 5.63 13.26
N GLN A 54 -2.22 6.20 12.16
CA GLN A 54 -1.71 5.43 11.02
C GLN A 54 -0.45 4.65 11.37
N LEU A 55 0.43 5.21 12.21
CA LEU A 55 1.60 4.49 12.70
C LEU A 55 1.20 3.35 13.65
N ALA A 56 0.23 3.58 14.54
CA ALA A 56 -0.29 2.52 15.41
C ALA A 56 -0.92 1.36 14.60
N LEU A 57 -1.69 1.67 13.55
CA LEU A 57 -2.23 0.67 12.63
C LEU A 57 -1.13 -0.08 11.89
N CYS A 58 -0.13 0.63 11.36
CA CYS A 58 1.01 0.01 10.67
C CYS A 58 1.70 -1.00 11.60
N MET A 59 2.05 -0.61 12.83
CA MET A 59 2.62 -1.54 13.82
C MET A 59 1.75 -2.77 14.08
N CYS A 60 0.42 -2.62 14.09
CA CYS A 60 -0.50 -3.74 14.30
C CYS A 60 -0.62 -4.65 13.08
N TYR A 61 -0.55 -4.10 11.87
CA TYR A 61 -0.64 -4.87 10.62
C TYR A 61 0.65 -5.63 10.32
N GLU A 62 1.82 -5.08 10.64
CA GLU A 62 3.09 -5.74 10.38
C GLU A 62 3.29 -7.05 11.12
N LEU A 63 2.55 -7.28 12.22
CA LEU A 63 2.51 -8.57 12.90
C LEU A 63 1.90 -9.70 12.06
N HIS A 64 1.11 -9.37 11.04
CA HIS A 64 0.52 -10.33 10.09
C HIS A 64 1.42 -10.57 8.87
N TYR A 65 2.58 -9.92 8.82
CA TYR A 65 3.59 -10.05 7.77
C TYR A 65 4.91 -10.54 8.38
N ARG A 66 5.92 -9.67 8.50
CA ARG A 66 7.28 -10.02 8.96
C ARG A 66 7.52 -9.73 10.44
N GLY A 67 6.61 -9.01 11.10
CA GLY A 67 6.78 -8.56 12.47
C GLY A 67 7.90 -7.52 12.62
N PHE A 68 8.45 -7.42 13.84
CA PHE A 68 9.57 -6.53 14.16
C PHE A 68 10.62 -7.29 14.97
N ALA A 69 11.88 -6.87 14.84
CA ALA A 69 12.99 -7.40 15.61
C ALA A 69 12.72 -7.30 17.11
N GLY A 70 12.82 -8.44 17.81
CA GLY A 70 12.61 -8.54 19.26
C GLY A 70 11.17 -8.48 19.74
N VAL A 71 10.18 -8.43 18.83
CA VAL A 71 8.76 -8.53 19.19
C VAL A 71 8.32 -9.99 19.14
N ASP A 72 7.66 -10.46 20.19
CA ASP A 72 7.15 -11.83 20.29
C ASP A 72 6.06 -12.09 19.22
N PRO A 73 6.19 -13.13 18.36
CA PRO A 73 5.18 -13.47 17.35
C PRO A 73 3.78 -13.75 17.94
N GLY A 74 3.68 -14.12 19.22
CA GLY A 74 2.42 -14.31 19.92
C GLY A 74 1.54 -13.05 20.02
N TRP A 75 2.08 -11.87 19.68
CA TRP A 75 1.29 -10.65 19.56
C TRP A 75 0.32 -10.65 18.38
N GLU A 76 0.58 -11.40 17.30
CA GLU A 76 -0.23 -11.43 16.07
C GLU A 76 -1.72 -11.61 16.36
N TRP A 77 -2.05 -12.53 17.28
CA TRP A 77 -3.41 -12.88 17.67
C TRP A 77 -3.76 -12.50 19.10
N ASN A 78 -2.99 -11.59 19.72
CA ASN A 78 -3.27 -11.16 21.09
C ASN A 78 -4.62 -10.41 21.18
N PRO A 79 -5.58 -10.85 22.02
CA PRO A 79 -6.92 -10.25 22.05
C PRO A 79 -6.94 -8.77 22.43
N ALA A 80 -6.06 -8.33 23.33
CA ALA A 80 -6.01 -6.93 23.76
C ALA A 80 -5.51 -6.01 22.65
N LEU A 81 -4.54 -6.46 21.86
CA LEU A 81 -4.04 -5.74 20.70
C LEU A 81 -5.05 -5.72 19.56
N LEU A 82 -5.69 -6.87 19.27
CA LEU A 82 -6.75 -6.96 18.26
C LEU A 82 -7.94 -6.05 18.60
N ALA A 83 -8.31 -5.94 19.88
CA ALA A 83 -9.35 -5.03 20.32
C ALA A 83 -8.99 -3.57 20.02
N LEU A 84 -7.78 -3.12 20.37
CA LEU A 84 -7.30 -1.78 20.04
C LEU A 84 -7.24 -1.55 18.53
N ARG A 85 -6.68 -2.50 17.77
CA ARG A 85 -6.63 -2.43 16.30
C ARG A 85 -8.03 -2.24 15.73
N GLY A 86 -9.01 -3.03 16.15
CA GLY A 86 -10.39 -2.90 15.70
C GLY A 86 -11.00 -1.51 16.00
N GLU A 87 -10.60 -0.84 17.09
CA GLU A 87 -11.02 0.54 17.34
C GLU A 87 -10.38 1.54 16.36
N LEU A 88 -9.07 1.39 16.09
CA LEU A 88 -8.34 2.23 15.14
C LEU A 88 -8.88 2.06 13.71
N GLU A 89 -9.13 0.81 13.31
CA GLU A 89 -9.69 0.44 12.00
C GLU A 89 -11.05 1.07 11.77
N ARG A 90 -11.93 1.08 12.79
CA ARG A 90 -13.24 1.72 12.68
C ARG A 90 -13.12 3.23 12.43
N VAL A 91 -12.17 3.91 13.08
CA VAL A 91 -11.95 5.35 12.86
C VAL A 91 -11.42 5.57 11.44
N PHE A 92 -10.41 4.82 11.03
CA PHE A 92 -9.84 4.96 9.68
C PHE A 92 -10.86 4.67 8.58
N LEU A 93 -11.56 3.53 8.67
CA LEU A 93 -12.60 3.15 7.71
C LEU A 93 -13.75 4.17 7.66
N ALA A 94 -14.14 4.74 8.79
CA ALA A 94 -15.14 5.80 8.82
C ALA A 94 -14.66 7.07 8.09
N GLY A 95 -13.38 7.43 8.23
CA GLY A 95 -12.75 8.51 7.47
C GLY A 95 -12.79 8.25 5.96
N VAL A 96 -12.37 7.05 5.54
CA VAL A 96 -12.38 6.64 4.13
C VAL A 96 -13.79 6.62 3.56
N ARG A 97 -14.77 6.05 4.26
CA ARG A 97 -16.18 6.05 3.84
C ARG A 97 -16.76 7.46 3.70
N ARG A 98 -16.43 8.36 4.62
CA ARG A 98 -16.85 9.76 4.54
C ARG A 98 -16.30 10.43 3.28
N ASP A 99 -15.03 10.21 2.97
CA ASP A 99 -14.34 10.87 1.87
C ASP A 99 -14.70 10.27 0.50
N VAL A 100 -15.00 8.96 0.43
CA VAL A 100 -15.59 8.32 -0.76
C VAL A 100 -17.01 8.79 -1.01
N GLY A 101 -17.78 9.02 0.06
CA GLY A 101 -19.17 9.45 -0.02
C GLY A 101 -20.15 8.31 -0.40
N PRO A 102 -21.43 8.64 -0.61
CA PRO A 102 -22.45 7.65 -0.97
C PRO A 102 -22.20 7.10 -2.38
N ILE A 103 -22.44 5.80 -2.55
CA ILE A 103 -22.38 5.10 -3.84
C ILE A 103 -23.81 4.74 -4.24
N ALA A 104 -24.27 5.30 -5.36
CA ALA A 104 -25.59 5.02 -5.90
C ALA A 104 -25.60 3.68 -6.65
N SER A 105 -26.75 3.01 -6.71
CA SER A 105 -26.87 1.68 -7.32
C SER A 105 -26.59 1.62 -8.84
N ASN A 106 -26.54 2.77 -9.52
CA ASN A 106 -26.19 2.87 -10.93
C ASN A 106 -24.70 3.17 -11.16
N GLN A 107 -23.91 3.35 -10.10
CA GLN A 107 -22.46 3.47 -10.16
C GLN A 107 -21.88 2.07 -10.00
N THR A 108 -21.45 1.48 -11.11
CA THR A 108 -20.99 0.08 -11.18
C THR A 108 -19.48 0.01 -11.23
N ALA A 109 -18.89 -1.11 -10.82
CA ALA A 109 -17.45 -1.32 -10.92
C ALA A 109 -16.95 -1.19 -12.36
N ALA A 110 -17.71 -1.68 -13.34
CA ALA A 110 -17.38 -1.54 -14.75
C ALA A 110 -17.21 -0.06 -15.17
N ALA A 111 -18.17 0.80 -14.79
CA ALA A 111 -18.12 2.22 -15.12
C ALA A 111 -16.97 2.96 -14.40
N GLU A 112 -16.67 2.60 -13.16
CA GLU A 112 -15.51 3.16 -12.45
C GLU A 112 -14.20 2.70 -13.10
N MET A 113 -14.07 1.42 -13.47
CA MET A 113 -12.90 0.90 -14.17
C MET A 113 -12.72 1.57 -15.54
N ASP A 114 -13.80 1.81 -16.30
CA ASP A 114 -13.76 2.58 -17.55
C ASP A 114 -13.23 4.01 -17.31
N ALA A 115 -13.67 4.65 -16.23
CA ALA A 115 -13.25 6.02 -15.91
C ALA A 115 -11.75 6.11 -15.56
N ILE A 116 -11.23 5.17 -14.78
CA ILE A 116 -9.83 5.20 -14.34
C ILE A 116 -8.84 4.70 -15.41
N SER A 117 -9.30 3.98 -16.45
CA SER A 117 -8.47 3.64 -17.62
C SER A 117 -8.15 4.87 -18.50
N VAL A 118 -8.82 6.01 -18.30
CA VAL A 118 -8.59 7.23 -19.08
C VAL A 118 -7.52 8.10 -18.41
N GLU A 119 -6.34 8.19 -19.04
CA GLU A 119 -5.26 9.06 -18.56
C GLU A 119 -5.58 10.56 -18.78
N PRO A 120 -5.45 11.42 -17.75
CA PRO A 120 -5.49 12.86 -17.94
C PRO A 120 -4.31 13.32 -18.81
N ALA A 121 -4.58 14.06 -19.89
CA ALA A 121 -3.54 14.63 -20.74
C ALA A 121 -2.64 15.62 -19.96
N ASP A 122 -3.26 16.42 -19.09
CA ASP A 122 -2.62 17.48 -18.30
C ASP A 122 -2.52 17.10 -16.80
N GLY A 123 -2.18 15.84 -16.50
CA GLY A 123 -2.05 15.37 -15.12
C GLY A 123 -0.94 16.12 -14.34
N THR A 124 -1.19 16.36 -13.06
CA THR A 124 -0.31 17.17 -12.18
C THR A 124 0.28 16.38 -11.01
N GLY A 125 0.04 15.07 -10.94
CA GLY A 125 0.52 14.21 -9.87
C GLY A 125 2.03 13.93 -9.91
N PRO A 126 2.58 13.23 -8.89
CA PRO A 126 4.01 12.99 -8.74
C PRO A 126 4.70 12.39 -9.97
N SER A 127 4.08 11.42 -10.65
CA SER A 127 4.69 10.77 -11.83
C SER A 127 4.82 11.72 -13.02
N TYR A 128 3.86 12.63 -13.24
CA TYR A 128 3.95 13.68 -14.27
C TYR A 128 5.04 14.69 -13.91
N TYR A 129 5.06 15.15 -12.66
CA TYR A 129 6.07 16.10 -12.19
C TYR A 129 7.48 15.53 -12.29
N LEU A 130 7.70 14.29 -11.83
CA LEU A 130 8.98 13.60 -11.90
C LEU A 130 9.44 13.37 -13.35
N ARG A 131 8.51 12.99 -14.25
CA ARG A 131 8.79 12.85 -15.67
C ARG A 131 9.32 14.15 -16.27
N ASP A 132 8.63 15.26 -16.04
CA ASP A 132 8.89 16.50 -16.78
C ASP A 132 9.98 17.36 -16.15
N THR A 133 9.94 17.55 -14.83
CA THR A 133 10.72 18.58 -14.14
C THR A 133 11.39 18.15 -12.84
N GLY A 134 11.02 16.99 -12.29
CA GLY A 134 11.53 16.53 -11.02
C GLY A 134 13.04 16.29 -11.02
N THR A 135 13.60 16.23 -9.82
CA THR A 135 15.03 16.00 -9.58
C THR A 135 15.30 14.59 -9.09
N TRP A 136 16.56 14.15 -9.18
CA TRP A 136 16.97 12.86 -8.61
C TRP A 136 16.73 12.76 -7.10
N GLN A 137 16.88 13.86 -6.37
CA GLN A 137 16.57 13.90 -4.93
C GLN A 137 15.08 13.61 -4.68
N GLN A 138 14.19 14.26 -5.42
CA GLN A 138 12.74 14.01 -5.32
C GLN A 138 12.37 12.59 -5.75
N MET A 139 13.08 12.01 -6.74
CA MET A 139 12.91 10.61 -7.12
C MET A 139 13.31 9.66 -5.97
N ARG A 140 14.43 9.92 -5.27
CA ARG A 140 14.81 9.15 -4.07
C ARG A 140 13.77 9.27 -2.96
N GLU A 141 13.21 10.47 -2.74
CA GLU A 141 12.11 10.64 -1.79
C GLU A 141 10.86 9.85 -2.18
N TYR A 142 10.52 9.81 -3.48
CA TYR A 142 9.41 9.01 -3.98
C TYR A 142 9.62 7.51 -3.71
N PHE A 143 10.82 6.98 -3.97
CA PHE A 143 11.16 5.59 -3.64
C PHE A 143 11.02 5.32 -2.14
N VAL A 144 11.39 6.27 -1.30
CA VAL A 144 11.26 6.15 0.16
C VAL A 144 9.79 6.05 0.59
N HIS A 145 8.90 6.91 0.06
CA HIS A 145 7.46 6.79 0.33
C HIS A 145 6.90 5.44 -0.12
N ARG A 146 7.30 4.98 -1.30
CA ARG A 146 6.79 3.72 -1.86
C ARG A 146 7.41 2.47 -1.24
N SER A 147 8.57 2.59 -0.58
CA SER A 147 9.26 1.46 0.07
C SER A 147 8.46 0.78 1.19
N VAL A 148 7.53 1.52 1.81
CA VAL A 148 6.63 0.98 2.85
C VAL A 148 5.72 -0.12 2.29
N TYR A 149 5.37 -0.02 1.00
CA TYR A 149 4.58 -1.02 0.31
C TYR A 149 5.44 -1.99 -0.51
N HIS A 150 6.26 -1.49 -1.45
CA HIS A 150 6.83 -2.36 -2.49
C HIS A 150 7.77 -3.46 -1.95
N LEU A 151 8.36 -3.29 -0.76
CA LEU A 151 9.14 -4.36 -0.12
C LEU A 151 8.27 -5.53 0.41
N LYS A 152 6.94 -5.42 0.32
CA LYS A 152 5.92 -6.46 0.57
C LYS A 152 4.81 -6.45 -0.51
N GLU A 153 5.14 -6.02 -1.71
CA GLU A 153 4.23 -6.02 -2.87
C GLU A 153 3.53 -7.37 -3.05
N GLY A 154 2.22 -7.35 -3.30
CA GLY A 154 1.35 -8.54 -3.37
C GLY A 154 0.85 -9.03 -2.00
N ASP A 155 1.64 -8.95 -0.93
CA ASP A 155 1.30 -9.59 0.36
C ASP A 155 -0.06 -9.13 0.94
N PRO A 156 -0.46 -7.84 0.90
CA PRO A 156 -1.79 -7.43 1.35
C PRO A 156 -2.94 -7.98 0.50
N HIS A 157 -2.73 -8.12 -0.81
CA HIS A 157 -3.72 -8.63 -1.76
C HIS A 157 -3.87 -10.14 -1.66
N ALA A 158 -2.81 -10.87 -1.32
CA ALA A 158 -2.83 -12.33 -1.11
C ALA A 158 -3.89 -12.78 -0.07
N TRP A 159 -4.23 -11.94 0.91
CA TRP A 159 -5.29 -12.26 1.88
C TRP A 159 -6.70 -12.37 1.26
N ALA A 160 -6.90 -11.87 0.04
CA ALA A 160 -8.13 -12.05 -0.72
C ALA A 160 -8.25 -13.46 -1.33
N ILE A 161 -7.14 -14.13 -1.64
CA ILE A 161 -7.10 -15.48 -2.26
C ILE A 161 -8.02 -16.51 -1.56
N PRO A 162 -8.00 -16.67 -0.22
CA PRO A 162 -8.87 -17.65 0.45
C PRO A 162 -10.36 -17.28 0.40
N ARG A 163 -10.70 -16.04 0.02
CA ARG A 163 -12.07 -15.51 0.00
C ARG A 163 -12.70 -15.49 -1.39
N LEU A 164 -11.90 -15.74 -2.41
CA LEU A 164 -12.34 -15.91 -3.79
C LEU A 164 -12.55 -17.38 -4.12
N THR A 165 -13.36 -17.64 -5.14
CA THR A 165 -13.59 -18.95 -5.75
C THR A 165 -13.83 -18.77 -7.25
N GLY A 166 -13.80 -19.86 -8.03
CA GLY A 166 -14.15 -19.80 -9.46
C GLY A 166 -13.08 -19.14 -10.32
N VAL A 167 -13.50 -18.55 -11.44
CA VAL A 167 -12.59 -17.91 -12.42
C VAL A 167 -11.91 -16.70 -11.78
N ALA A 168 -12.64 -15.90 -11.00
CA ALA A 168 -12.09 -14.77 -10.27
C ALA A 168 -10.89 -15.16 -9.42
N LYS A 169 -10.94 -16.31 -8.72
CA LYS A 169 -9.80 -16.80 -7.95
C LYS A 169 -8.63 -17.20 -8.85
N ALA A 170 -8.89 -17.96 -9.91
CA ALA A 170 -7.85 -18.48 -10.78
C ALA A 170 -7.10 -17.34 -11.48
N ALA A 171 -7.84 -16.34 -11.98
CA ALA A 171 -7.29 -15.15 -12.62
C ALA A 171 -6.52 -14.28 -11.63
N PHE A 172 -7.07 -14.03 -10.43
CA PHE A 172 -6.39 -13.27 -9.40
C PHE A 172 -5.07 -13.92 -8.96
N VAL A 173 -5.06 -15.24 -8.77
CA VAL A 173 -3.84 -15.99 -8.42
C VAL A 173 -2.83 -15.99 -9.57
N ALA A 174 -3.27 -15.95 -10.83
CA ALA A 174 -2.36 -15.86 -11.96
C ALA A 174 -1.62 -14.51 -11.99
N ILE A 175 -2.31 -13.41 -11.68
CA ILE A 175 -1.68 -12.09 -11.54
C ILE A 175 -0.72 -12.10 -10.34
N GLU A 176 -1.17 -12.51 -9.15
CA GLU A 176 -0.31 -12.62 -7.98
C GLU A 176 0.93 -13.51 -8.23
N PHE A 177 0.79 -14.60 -8.99
CA PHE A 177 1.92 -15.45 -9.36
C PHE A 177 2.99 -14.68 -10.15
N ASP A 178 2.58 -13.77 -11.04
CA ASP A 178 3.49 -12.90 -11.78
C ASP A 178 4.14 -11.87 -10.85
N GLU A 179 3.37 -11.22 -9.98
CA GLU A 179 3.87 -10.31 -8.92
C GLU A 179 4.94 -10.99 -8.02
N TYR A 180 4.74 -12.29 -7.74
CA TYR A 180 5.71 -13.13 -7.03
C TYR A 180 6.87 -13.64 -7.92
N GLY A 181 7.12 -12.99 -9.05
CA GLY A 181 8.21 -13.27 -9.98
C GLY A 181 8.04 -14.55 -10.78
N ALA A 182 6.82 -15.04 -10.96
CA ALA A 182 6.50 -16.30 -11.64
C ALA A 182 7.31 -17.51 -11.10
N GLY A 183 7.50 -17.55 -9.77
CA GLY A 183 8.28 -18.58 -9.08
C GLY A 183 9.80 -18.38 -9.16
N GLN A 184 10.27 -17.28 -9.74
CA GLN A 184 11.67 -16.89 -9.79
C GLN A 184 11.93 -15.81 -8.76
N GLY A 185 12.48 -16.18 -7.60
CA GLY A 185 12.89 -15.23 -6.56
C GLY A 185 13.64 -13.96 -7.05
N PRO A 186 14.57 -14.03 -8.03
CA PRO A 186 15.15 -12.83 -8.64
C PRO A 186 14.18 -11.79 -9.23
N ARG A 187 13.03 -12.25 -9.73
CA ARG A 187 12.01 -11.44 -10.41
C ARG A 187 10.85 -11.08 -9.49
N LEU A 188 10.87 -11.53 -8.23
CA LEU A 188 9.92 -11.09 -7.23
C LEU A 188 9.91 -9.56 -7.18
N HIS A 189 8.77 -8.91 -7.31
CA HIS A 189 8.70 -7.45 -7.38
C HIS A 189 9.31 -6.78 -6.14
N GLN A 190 9.16 -7.41 -4.97
CA GLN A 190 9.83 -7.02 -3.73
C GLN A 190 11.37 -7.00 -3.85
N GLN A 191 11.95 -7.97 -4.55
CA GLN A 191 13.39 -8.03 -4.83
C GLN A 191 13.81 -6.99 -5.86
N LEU A 192 13.03 -6.79 -6.92
CA LEU A 192 13.29 -5.75 -7.91
C LEU A 192 13.29 -4.35 -7.27
N PHE A 193 12.36 -4.10 -6.34
CA PHE A 193 12.32 -2.84 -5.60
C PHE A 193 13.51 -2.69 -4.65
N ALA A 194 13.94 -3.76 -3.97
CA ALA A 194 15.16 -3.73 -3.15
C ALA A 194 16.42 -3.45 -3.98
N ASP A 195 16.52 -4.04 -5.18
CA ASP A 195 17.62 -3.78 -6.11
C ASP A 195 17.61 -2.32 -6.59
N LEU A 196 16.43 -1.76 -6.87
CA LEU A 196 16.23 -0.33 -7.14
C LEU A 196 16.71 0.53 -5.97
N MET A 197 16.32 0.22 -4.74
CA MET A 197 16.71 0.98 -3.55
C MET A 197 18.22 0.98 -3.35
N ALA A 198 18.87 -0.19 -3.45
CA ALA A 198 20.32 -0.30 -3.38
C ALA A 198 21.01 0.54 -4.45
N ALA A 199 20.51 0.48 -5.70
CA ALA A 199 21.06 1.27 -6.80
C ALA A 199 20.87 2.79 -6.60
N ALA A 200 19.80 3.19 -5.90
CA ALA A 200 19.54 4.57 -5.51
C ALA A 200 20.29 5.03 -4.24
N ASN A 201 21.18 4.19 -3.70
CA ASN A 201 21.85 4.38 -2.41
C ASN A 201 20.85 4.64 -1.27
N LEU A 202 19.86 3.76 -1.16
CA LEU A 202 18.87 3.72 -0.09
C LEU A 202 19.02 2.42 0.71
N ASP A 203 18.60 2.44 1.97
CA ASP A 203 18.59 1.28 2.85
C ASP A 203 17.52 0.28 2.40
N THR A 204 17.93 -0.95 2.12
CA THR A 204 17.05 -2.04 1.64
C THR A 204 16.37 -2.83 2.75
N THR A 205 16.61 -2.46 4.01
CA THR A 205 15.94 -3.09 5.16
C THR A 205 14.43 -2.86 5.05
N TYR A 206 13.66 -3.93 5.24
CA TYR A 206 12.21 -3.84 5.27
C TYR A 206 11.77 -2.76 6.26
N LEU A 207 10.87 -1.85 5.86
CA LEU A 207 10.39 -0.73 6.67
C LEU A 207 11.48 0.22 7.24
N ALA A 208 12.69 0.27 6.68
CA ALA A 208 13.77 1.16 7.13
C ALA A 208 13.33 2.63 7.26
N TYR A 209 12.43 3.06 6.39
CA TYR A 209 11.99 4.44 6.26
C TYR A 209 10.61 4.74 6.86
N VAL A 210 10.02 3.82 7.63
CA VAL A 210 8.72 4.03 8.27
C VAL A 210 8.67 5.30 9.15
N ASP A 211 9.78 5.64 9.80
CA ASP A 211 9.90 6.87 10.61
C ASP A 211 10.13 8.14 9.77
N ALA A 212 10.52 7.99 8.50
CA ALA A 212 10.80 9.10 7.58
C ALA A 212 9.57 9.56 6.79
N VAL A 213 8.59 8.68 6.56
CA VAL A 213 7.40 9.00 5.77
C VAL A 213 6.30 9.68 6.59
N HIS A 214 5.41 10.39 5.91
CA HIS A 214 4.23 11.00 6.52
C HIS A 214 3.07 9.99 6.66
N ALA A 215 1.99 10.43 7.33
CA ALA A 215 0.84 9.60 7.62
C ALA A 215 0.14 9.10 6.35
N GLU A 216 0.19 9.87 5.27
CA GLU A 216 -0.42 9.59 3.99
C GLU A 216 0.17 8.33 3.33
N ALA A 217 1.50 8.15 3.43
CA ALA A 217 2.15 6.93 2.93
C ALA A 217 1.71 5.71 3.74
N LEU A 218 1.63 5.84 5.07
CA LEU A 218 1.13 4.78 5.94
C LEU A 218 -0.34 4.46 5.67
N ALA A 219 -1.18 5.47 5.45
CA ALA A 219 -2.60 5.31 5.15
C ALA A 219 -2.83 4.53 3.85
N ALA A 220 -2.03 4.81 2.80
CA ALA A 220 -2.09 4.07 1.55
C ALA A 220 -1.86 2.57 1.78
N VAL A 221 -0.81 2.20 2.53
CA VAL A 221 -0.48 0.79 2.80
C VAL A 221 -1.46 0.14 3.78
N ASN A 222 -1.84 0.85 4.85
CA ASN A 222 -2.77 0.35 5.86
C ASN A 222 -4.15 0.05 5.29
N LEU A 223 -4.60 0.80 4.26
CA LEU A 223 -5.87 0.53 3.59
C LEU A 223 -5.87 -0.86 2.94
N MET A 224 -4.75 -1.25 2.32
CA MET A 224 -4.59 -2.57 1.71
C MET A 224 -4.71 -3.67 2.75
N SER A 225 -4.02 -3.54 3.88
CA SER A 225 -4.10 -4.50 4.99
C SER A 225 -5.48 -4.53 5.65
N LEU A 226 -6.17 -3.38 5.77
CA LEU A 226 -7.54 -3.31 6.26
C LEU A 226 -8.50 -4.11 5.37
N PHE A 227 -8.45 -3.91 4.05
CA PHE A 227 -9.29 -4.70 3.13
C PHE A 227 -8.85 -6.17 3.10
N GLY A 228 -7.53 -6.38 3.09
CA GLY A 228 -6.88 -7.68 3.07
C GLY A 228 -7.26 -8.53 4.28
N LEU A 229 -7.33 -8.01 5.50
CA LEU A 229 -7.58 -8.84 6.70
C LEU A 229 -9.06 -9.03 7.05
N HIS A 230 -9.97 -8.26 6.45
CA HIS A 230 -11.41 -8.32 6.76
C HIS A 230 -12.24 -8.95 5.63
N ARG A 231 -12.79 -10.14 5.87
CA ARG A 231 -13.60 -10.88 4.87
C ARG A 231 -14.81 -10.07 4.36
N GLU A 232 -15.40 -9.24 5.22
CA GLU A 232 -16.52 -8.39 4.86
C GLU A 232 -16.12 -7.31 3.84
N LEU A 233 -14.83 -6.93 3.77
CA LEU A 233 -14.29 -5.95 2.84
C LEU A 233 -13.68 -6.59 1.58
N ARG A 234 -13.98 -7.86 1.28
CA ARG A 234 -13.40 -8.57 0.12
C ARG A 234 -13.70 -7.87 -1.22
N GLY A 235 -14.90 -7.33 -1.41
CA GLY A 235 -15.22 -6.55 -2.62
C GLY A 235 -14.33 -5.31 -2.73
N ALA A 236 -14.11 -4.61 -1.60
CA ALA A 236 -13.21 -3.46 -1.54
C ALA A 236 -11.75 -3.82 -1.80
N ALA A 237 -11.30 -4.99 -1.34
CA ALA A 237 -9.96 -5.50 -1.65
C ALA A 237 -9.78 -5.70 -3.17
N ILE A 238 -10.78 -6.30 -3.84
CA ILE A 238 -10.76 -6.51 -5.30
C ILE A 238 -10.88 -5.20 -6.07
N GLY A 239 -11.70 -4.25 -5.60
CA GLY A 239 -11.77 -2.93 -6.21
C GLY A 239 -10.47 -2.13 -6.09
N HIS A 240 -9.82 -2.19 -4.93
CA HIS A 240 -8.50 -1.61 -4.75
C HIS A 240 -7.48 -2.26 -5.69
N PHE A 241 -7.43 -3.58 -5.74
CA PHE A 241 -6.56 -4.34 -6.64
C PHE A 241 -6.78 -3.93 -8.10
N ALA A 242 -8.04 -3.92 -8.58
CA ALA A 242 -8.38 -3.47 -9.91
C ALA A 242 -7.90 -2.03 -10.19
N SER A 243 -8.03 -1.12 -9.22
CA SER A 243 -7.51 0.23 -9.38
C SER A 243 -5.99 0.28 -9.49
N THR A 244 -5.26 -0.56 -8.75
CA THR A 244 -3.80 -0.68 -8.87
C THR A 244 -3.41 -1.18 -10.25
N GLU A 245 -3.96 -2.31 -10.69
CA GLU A 245 -3.64 -2.93 -11.99
C GLU A 245 -3.96 -2.01 -13.19
N ILE A 246 -5.09 -1.29 -13.15
CA ILE A 246 -5.49 -0.40 -14.26
C ILE A 246 -4.60 0.85 -14.32
N THR A 247 -4.16 1.39 -13.19
CA THR A 247 -3.45 2.68 -13.13
C THR A 247 -1.92 2.57 -13.08
N SER A 248 -1.40 1.38 -12.73
CA SER A 248 0.04 1.12 -12.64
C SER A 248 0.78 1.27 -13.97
N PRO A 249 0.40 0.62 -15.08
CA PRO A 249 1.19 0.68 -16.33
C PRO A 249 1.41 2.11 -16.88
N PRO A 250 0.40 3.00 -16.96
CA PRO A 250 0.65 4.38 -17.39
C PRO A 250 1.49 5.18 -16.38
N GLY A 251 1.33 4.93 -15.08
CA GLY A 251 2.17 5.49 -14.02
C GLY A 251 3.64 5.11 -14.21
N SER A 252 3.90 3.81 -14.32
CA SER A 252 5.22 3.21 -14.48
C SER A 252 5.91 3.65 -15.77
N ARG A 253 5.17 3.83 -16.88
CA ARG A 253 5.73 4.40 -18.12
C ARG A 253 6.28 5.82 -17.91
N ARG A 254 5.60 6.66 -17.15
CA ARG A 254 6.09 8.02 -16.81
C ARG A 254 7.31 7.94 -15.90
N MET A 255 7.36 6.98 -14.98
CA MET A 255 8.52 6.75 -14.11
C MET A 255 9.75 6.30 -14.91
N VAL A 256 9.59 5.38 -15.87
CA VAL A 256 10.67 4.98 -16.80
C VAL A 256 11.21 6.19 -17.55
N GLN A 257 10.35 7.05 -18.10
CA GLN A 257 10.76 8.27 -18.80
C GLN A 257 11.50 9.25 -17.87
N ALA A 258 11.01 9.43 -16.63
CA ALA A 258 11.66 10.25 -15.62
C ALA A 258 13.08 9.74 -15.31
N LEU A 259 13.22 8.44 -15.08
CA LEU A 259 14.47 7.80 -14.69
C LEU A 259 15.50 7.82 -15.83
N GLN A 260 15.07 7.59 -17.06
CA GLN A 260 15.92 7.73 -18.24
C GLN A 260 16.41 9.17 -18.41
N ARG A 261 15.53 10.16 -18.25
CA ARG A 261 15.91 11.60 -18.30
C ARG A 261 16.94 11.94 -17.21
N MET A 262 16.82 11.34 -16.03
CA MET A 262 17.74 11.56 -14.91
C MET A 262 19.07 10.79 -15.04
N GLY A 263 19.22 9.92 -16.05
CA GLY A 263 20.39 9.03 -16.15
C GLY A 263 20.48 8.05 -14.98
N ALA A 264 19.33 7.61 -14.46
CA ALA A 264 19.26 6.75 -13.29
C ALA A 264 19.93 5.38 -13.53
N PRO A 265 20.41 4.71 -12.47
CA PRO A 265 20.91 3.34 -12.55
C PRO A 265 19.89 2.36 -13.14
N SER A 266 20.37 1.35 -13.87
CA SER A 266 19.53 0.35 -14.56
C SER A 266 18.46 -0.30 -13.66
N PRO A 267 18.78 -0.75 -12.43
CA PRO A 267 17.78 -1.38 -11.56
C PRO A 267 16.59 -0.47 -11.22
N CYS A 268 16.81 0.84 -11.19
CA CYS A 268 15.71 1.79 -10.97
C CYS A 268 14.73 1.78 -12.14
N VAL A 269 15.24 1.69 -13.37
CA VAL A 269 14.42 1.64 -14.58
C VAL A 269 13.74 0.28 -14.72
N GLU A 270 14.47 -0.80 -14.44
CA GLU A 270 14.00 -2.19 -14.58
C GLU A 270 12.74 -2.45 -13.75
N PHE A 271 12.69 -2.01 -12.49
CA PHE A 271 11.50 -2.17 -11.64
C PHE A 271 10.23 -1.58 -12.29
N TYR A 272 10.28 -0.34 -12.77
CA TYR A 272 9.12 0.28 -13.41
C TYR A 272 8.86 -0.25 -14.83
N ALA A 273 9.90 -0.70 -15.55
CA ALA A 273 9.72 -1.30 -16.85
C ALA A 273 8.95 -2.62 -16.76
N GLU A 274 9.20 -3.42 -15.73
CA GLU A 274 8.44 -4.66 -15.44
C GLU A 274 6.94 -4.37 -15.37
N HIS A 275 6.54 -3.35 -14.59
CA HIS A 275 5.15 -2.91 -14.43
C HIS A 275 4.55 -2.22 -15.68
N VAL A 276 5.35 -1.90 -16.71
CA VAL A 276 4.80 -1.47 -18.00
C VAL A 276 4.40 -2.67 -18.85
N GLU A 277 5.17 -3.75 -18.79
CA GLU A 277 5.00 -4.94 -19.63
C GLU A 277 4.02 -5.95 -19.03
N ALA A 278 4.15 -6.25 -17.72
CA ALA A 278 3.28 -7.18 -17.00
C ALA A 278 1.85 -6.66 -16.90
N ASP A 279 1.69 -5.43 -16.41
CA ASP A 279 0.37 -4.90 -16.02
C ASP A 279 -0.54 -4.59 -17.21
N ALA A 280 0.01 -4.43 -18.43
CA ALA A 280 -0.80 -4.25 -19.64
C ALA A 280 -1.66 -5.48 -19.96
N VAL A 281 -1.22 -6.68 -19.56
CA VAL A 281 -2.02 -7.91 -19.63
C VAL A 281 -2.93 -8.02 -18.41
N HIS A 282 -2.45 -7.61 -17.23
CA HIS A 282 -3.23 -7.67 -16.00
C HIS A 282 -4.48 -6.79 -16.05
N GLU A 283 -4.43 -5.61 -16.69
CA GLU A 283 -5.62 -4.76 -16.87
C GLU A 283 -6.78 -5.54 -17.48
N HIS A 284 -6.54 -6.31 -18.53
CA HIS A 284 -7.62 -7.04 -19.18
C HIS A 284 -8.15 -8.18 -18.29
N VAL A 285 -7.23 -8.93 -17.68
CA VAL A 285 -7.56 -10.06 -16.80
C VAL A 285 -8.32 -9.59 -15.56
N VAL A 286 -7.92 -8.49 -14.93
CA VAL A 286 -8.59 -7.98 -13.73
C VAL A 286 -10.00 -7.50 -14.04
N ARG A 287 -10.21 -6.82 -15.18
CA ARG A 287 -11.51 -6.26 -15.55
C ARG A 287 -12.52 -7.36 -15.88
N ILE A 288 -12.09 -8.35 -16.67
CA ILE A 288 -12.98 -9.39 -17.19
C ILE A 288 -13.04 -10.60 -16.26
N ASP A 289 -11.89 -11.22 -15.98
CA ASP A 289 -11.85 -12.52 -15.33
C ASP A 289 -11.92 -12.40 -13.80
N VAL A 290 -11.41 -11.32 -13.20
CA VAL A 290 -11.50 -11.09 -11.74
C VAL A 290 -12.80 -10.37 -11.38
N VAL A 291 -12.97 -9.13 -11.82
CA VAL A 291 -14.12 -8.29 -11.43
C VAL A 291 -15.40 -8.77 -12.12
N GLY A 292 -15.34 -9.08 -13.42
CA GLY A 292 -16.50 -9.56 -14.18
C GLY A 292 -17.10 -10.83 -13.60
N ASP A 293 -16.29 -11.89 -13.43
CA ASP A 293 -16.75 -13.16 -12.82
C ASP A 293 -17.26 -12.97 -11.39
N LEU A 294 -16.57 -12.13 -10.58
CA LEU A 294 -16.99 -11.87 -9.21
C LEU A 294 -18.36 -11.19 -9.15
N VAL A 295 -18.60 -10.16 -9.97
CA VAL A 295 -19.88 -9.44 -10.00
C VAL A 295 -20.98 -10.32 -10.60
N GLU A 296 -20.69 -11.14 -11.60
CA GLU A 296 -21.68 -12.08 -12.16
C GLU A 296 -22.17 -13.08 -11.09
N ARG A 297 -21.24 -13.63 -10.30
CA ARG A 297 -21.56 -14.64 -9.26
C ARG A 297 -22.09 -14.02 -7.97
N GLU A 298 -21.60 -12.85 -7.61
CA GLU A 298 -21.91 -12.14 -6.36
C GLU A 298 -22.27 -10.66 -6.62
N PRO A 299 -23.42 -10.36 -7.28
CA PRO A 299 -23.76 -8.98 -7.68
C PRO A 299 -23.84 -7.96 -6.54
N HIS A 300 -24.07 -8.44 -5.32
CA HIS A 300 -24.10 -7.60 -4.12
C HIS A 300 -22.73 -6.96 -3.79
N LEU A 301 -21.63 -7.47 -4.35
CA LEU A 301 -20.28 -6.93 -4.14
C LEU A 301 -19.93 -5.77 -5.09
N ASP A 302 -20.74 -5.47 -6.11
CA ASP A 302 -20.42 -4.43 -7.09
C ASP A 302 -20.20 -3.05 -6.42
N CYS A 303 -21.06 -2.70 -5.46
CA CYS A 303 -20.92 -1.48 -4.65
C CYS A 303 -19.63 -1.49 -3.79
N ASP A 304 -19.25 -2.64 -3.24
CA ASP A 304 -18.03 -2.78 -2.45
C ASP A 304 -16.78 -2.64 -3.32
N ILE A 305 -16.83 -3.12 -4.58
CA ILE A 305 -15.75 -2.95 -5.55
C ILE A 305 -15.59 -1.48 -5.94
N VAL A 306 -16.70 -0.77 -6.19
CA VAL A 306 -16.68 0.70 -6.39
C VAL A 306 -16.08 1.41 -5.17
N PHE A 307 -16.47 0.99 -3.96
CA PHE A 307 -15.88 1.53 -2.73
C PHE A 307 -14.37 1.29 -2.67
N GLY A 308 -13.89 0.10 -3.05
CA GLY A 308 -12.46 -0.22 -3.13
C GLY A 308 -11.69 0.68 -4.09
N ILE A 309 -12.19 0.84 -5.32
CA ILE A 309 -11.59 1.69 -6.36
C ILE A 309 -11.47 3.14 -5.87
N ARG A 310 -12.55 3.70 -5.32
CA ARG A 310 -12.58 5.08 -4.83
C ARG A 310 -11.74 5.27 -3.58
N SER A 311 -11.68 4.26 -2.70
CA SER A 311 -10.84 4.31 -1.50
C SER A 311 -9.35 4.37 -1.84
N HIS A 312 -8.91 3.61 -2.85
CA HIS A 312 -7.55 3.69 -3.38
C HIS A 312 -7.24 5.13 -3.85
N ALA A 313 -8.12 5.73 -4.65
CA ALA A 313 -7.94 7.12 -5.09
C ALA A 313 -7.90 8.11 -3.92
N VAL A 314 -8.72 7.94 -2.87
CA VAL A 314 -8.72 8.81 -1.69
C VAL A 314 -7.36 8.83 -1.00
N VAL A 315 -6.75 7.67 -0.75
CA VAL A 315 -5.47 7.60 -0.03
C VAL A 315 -4.27 7.97 -0.90
N GLU A 316 -4.27 7.57 -2.17
CA GLU A 316 -3.19 7.90 -3.12
C GLU A 316 -3.19 9.41 -3.47
N ASN A 317 -4.37 10.03 -3.63
CA ASN A 317 -4.45 11.48 -3.85
C ASN A 317 -3.93 12.27 -2.64
N ARG A 318 -4.20 11.82 -1.41
CA ARG A 318 -3.66 12.45 -0.20
C ARG A 318 -2.13 12.39 -0.18
N LEU A 319 -1.55 11.24 -0.50
CA LEU A 319 -0.10 11.09 -0.61
C LEU A 319 0.47 11.99 -1.72
N ALA A 320 -0.15 11.96 -2.90
CA ALA A 320 0.25 12.79 -4.03
C ALA A 320 0.22 14.28 -3.68
N ASP A 321 -0.86 14.77 -3.07
CA ASP A 321 -1.02 16.17 -2.67
C ASP A 321 0.04 16.59 -1.65
N ALA A 322 0.31 15.76 -0.64
CA ALA A 322 1.33 16.05 0.39
C ALA A 322 2.75 16.12 -0.20
N VAL A 323 3.09 15.19 -1.10
CA VAL A 323 4.38 15.16 -1.80
C VAL A 323 4.51 16.37 -2.71
N MET A 324 3.51 16.63 -3.55
CA MET A 324 3.51 17.74 -4.50
C MET A 324 3.56 19.10 -3.81
N ALA A 325 2.80 19.29 -2.72
CA ALA A 325 2.84 20.52 -1.94
C ALA A 325 4.23 20.82 -1.38
N SER A 326 4.96 19.78 -0.93
CA SER A 326 6.32 19.92 -0.41
C SER A 326 7.30 20.29 -1.52
N TRP A 327 7.26 19.56 -2.64
CA TRP A 327 8.14 19.79 -3.78
C TRP A 327 7.95 21.14 -4.46
N GLN A 328 6.70 21.59 -4.61
CA GLN A 328 6.38 22.92 -5.17
C GLN A 328 6.90 24.06 -4.29
N GLN A 329 7.09 23.82 -2.99
CA GLN A 329 7.67 24.77 -2.06
C GLN A 329 9.20 24.63 -1.92
N GLY A 330 9.83 23.76 -2.72
CA GLY A 330 11.27 23.48 -2.65
C GLY A 330 11.70 22.80 -1.35
N ARG A 331 10.78 22.09 -0.67
CA ARG A 331 11.03 21.37 0.57
C ARG A 331 11.01 19.86 0.32
N SER A 332 11.71 19.12 1.19
CA SER A 332 11.62 17.65 1.19
C SER A 332 10.18 17.22 1.52
N SER A 333 9.73 16.16 0.85
CA SER A 333 8.46 15.49 1.14
C SER A 333 8.53 14.48 2.29
N LEU A 334 9.72 14.30 2.88
CA LEU A 334 9.95 13.41 4.01
C LEU A 334 10.01 14.19 5.32
N ARG A 335 9.63 13.54 6.42
CA ARG A 335 9.73 14.07 7.79
C ARG A 335 11.18 14.19 8.25
N ARG A 336 12.03 13.29 7.75
CA ARG A 336 13.48 13.28 7.96
C ARG A 336 14.16 13.27 6.61
N ALA A 337 15.04 14.23 6.37
CA ALA A 337 15.82 14.30 5.15
C ALA A 337 16.64 13.01 4.96
N LEU A 338 16.84 12.62 3.70
CA LEU A 338 17.77 11.56 3.36
C LEU A 338 19.18 12.06 3.63
N ASP A 339 19.94 11.25 4.37
CA ASP A 339 21.38 11.42 4.53
C ASP A 339 22.11 11.14 3.19
#